data_AF-A0A1M6LJJ7-F1
#
_entry.id   AF-A0A1M6LJJ7-F1
#
_cell.length_a   1.000
_cell.length_b   1.000
_cell.length_c   1.000
_cell.angle_alpha   90.00
_cell.angle_beta   90.00
_cell.angle_gamma   90.00
#
_symmetry.space_group_name_H-M   'P 1'
#
loop_
_entity.id
_entity.type
_entity.pdbx_description
1 polymer ?
#
loop_
_entity_poly.entity_id
_entity_poly.type
_entity_poly.pdbx_seq_one_letter_code
_entity_poly.pdbx_strand_id
1 'polypeptide(L)'
;MTPATGHNTAIAPDAPATSFAKDQLKAIIERIERLEEERKTISDDIRDVYAEAKGNGYDVKALRTIVRLRKQDANERAEHETIVETYQQALGMI
;
A
#
# COMPACT_ATOMS: atom_id res chain seq x y z
N MET A 1 -27.56 -37.08 46.11
CA MET A 1 -27.66 -37.79 44.82
C MET A 1 -27.88 -36.72 43.76
N THR A 2 -26.79 -36.16 43.24
CA THR A 2 -26.78 -35.10 42.22
C THR A 2 -26.88 -35.75 40.84
N PRO A 3 -27.78 -35.32 39.94
CA PRO A 3 -27.68 -35.65 38.53
C PRO A 3 -26.80 -34.62 37.82
N ALA A 4 -25.92 -35.15 36.99
CA ALA A 4 -24.87 -34.47 36.29
C ALA A 4 -25.38 -33.59 35.13
N THR A 5 -24.70 -32.46 34.96
CA THR A 5 -24.68 -31.60 33.80
C THR A 5 -24.32 -32.38 32.53
N GLY A 6 -25.20 -32.34 31.53
CA GLY A 6 -24.92 -32.76 30.16
C GLY A 6 -25.26 -31.63 29.19
N HIS A 7 -24.41 -30.60 29.12
CA HIS A 7 -24.47 -29.63 28.03
C HIS A 7 -23.76 -30.24 26.82
N ASN A 8 -24.46 -31.09 26.08
CA ASN A 8 -23.98 -31.50 24.77
C ASN A 8 -24.45 -30.45 23.76
N THR A 9 -23.64 -29.42 23.55
CA THR A 9 -23.86 -28.44 22.48
C THR A 9 -23.60 -29.15 21.16
N ALA A 10 -24.65 -29.75 20.60
CA ALA A 10 -24.69 -30.13 19.21
C ALA A 10 -24.48 -28.85 18.39
N ILE A 11 -23.30 -28.71 17.78
CA ILE A 11 -23.04 -27.70 16.77
C ILE A 11 -24.03 -27.99 15.65
N ALA A 12 -25.07 -27.14 15.54
CA ALA A 12 -25.99 -27.19 14.43
C ALA A 12 -25.17 -27.12 13.13
N PRO A 13 -25.48 -27.93 12.11
CA PRO A 13 -24.78 -27.86 10.83
C PRO A 13 -24.90 -26.42 10.31
N ASP A 14 -23.75 -25.83 9.98
CA ASP A 14 -23.66 -24.47 9.43
C ASP A 14 -24.74 -24.29 8.36
N ALA A 15 -25.67 -23.36 8.61
CA ALA A 15 -26.72 -23.06 7.64
C ALA A 15 -26.06 -22.66 6.30
N PRO A 16 -26.63 -23.02 5.15
CA PRO A 16 -26.00 -22.78 3.83
C PRO A 16 -25.65 -21.29 3.57
N ALA A 17 -26.36 -20.37 4.23
CA ALA A 17 -26.03 -18.93 4.18
C ALA A 17 -24.76 -18.57 4.96
N THR A 18 -24.48 -19.21 6.12
CA THR A 18 -23.25 -18.97 6.87
C THR A 18 -22.05 -19.62 6.20
N SER A 19 -22.20 -20.77 5.53
CA SER A 19 -21.12 -21.34 4.72
C SER A 19 -20.77 -20.48 3.51
N PHE A 20 -21.78 -19.98 2.77
CA PHE A 20 -21.55 -19.08 1.64
C PHE A 20 -20.82 -17.79 2.04
N ALA A 21 -21.24 -17.16 3.14
CA ALA A 21 -20.57 -15.95 3.66
C ALA A 21 -19.12 -16.21 4.08
N LYS A 22 -18.84 -17.38 4.67
CA LYS A 22 -17.47 -17.80 5.02
C LYS A 22 -16.60 -18.01 3.78
N ASP A 23 -17.13 -18.64 2.74
CA ASP A 23 -16.37 -18.89 1.50
C ASP A 23 -16.09 -17.60 0.72
N GLN A 24 -17.05 -16.67 0.69
CA GLN A 24 -16.83 -15.33 0.10
C GLN A 24 -15.75 -14.55 0.84
N LEU A 25 -15.76 -14.58 2.18
CA LEU A 25 -14.73 -13.92 2.99
C LEU A 25 -13.34 -14.51 2.75
N LYS A 26 -13.22 -15.84 2.69
CA LYS A 26 -11.96 -16.53 2.36
C LYS A 26 -11.43 -16.11 1.00
N ALA A 27 -12.27 -16.11 -0.03
CA ALA A 27 -11.86 -15.71 -1.39
C ALA A 27 -11.37 -14.25 -1.46
N ILE A 28 -11.97 -13.34 -0.69
CA ILE A 28 -11.52 -11.95 -0.59
C ILE A 28 -10.13 -11.88 0.08
N ILE A 29 -9.95 -12.58 1.20
CA ILE A 29 -8.68 -12.61 1.95
C ILE A 29 -7.56 -13.17 1.07
N GLU A 30 -7.76 -14.33 0.46
CA GLU A 30 -6.76 -14.98 -0.41
C GLU A 30 -6.36 -14.07 -1.58
N ARG A 31 -7.33 -13.35 -2.17
CA ARG A 31 -7.05 -12.38 -3.23
C ARG A 31 -6.22 -11.20 -2.71
N ILE A 32 -6.49 -10.70 -1.50
CA ILE A 32 -5.73 -9.61 -0.89
C ILE A 32 -4.31 -10.08 -0.59
N GLU A 33 -4.13 -11.24 0.03
CA GLU A 33 -2.81 -11.79 0.38
C GLU A 33 -1.92 -11.94 -0.87
N ARG A 34 -2.48 -12.49 -1.96
CA ARG A 34 -1.76 -12.56 -3.24
C ARG A 34 -1.33 -11.17 -3.74
N LEU A 35 -2.23 -10.18 -3.69
CA LEU A 35 -1.91 -8.81 -4.10
C LEU A 35 -0.88 -8.15 -3.17
N GLU A 36 -0.85 -8.51 -1.88
CA GLU A 36 0.17 -8.04 -0.93
C GLU A 36 1.55 -8.62 -1.25
N GLU A 37 1.61 -9.91 -1.60
CA GLU A 37 2.83 -10.57 -2.05
C GLU A 37 3.37 -9.96 -3.34
N GLU A 38 2.51 -9.76 -4.35
CA GLU A 38 2.87 -9.07 -5.60
C GLU A 38 3.39 -7.65 -5.33
N ARG A 39 2.71 -6.89 -4.48
CA ARG A 39 3.12 -5.54 -4.08
C ARG A 39 4.47 -5.56 -3.36
N LYS A 40 4.74 -6.56 -2.53
CA LYS A 40 6.03 -6.73 -1.85
C LYS A 40 7.14 -6.98 -2.86
N THR A 41 6.96 -7.91 -3.78
CA THR A 41 7.94 -8.18 -4.86
C THR A 41 8.27 -6.91 -5.64
N ILE A 42 7.24 -6.16 -6.08
CA ILE A 42 7.44 -4.88 -6.79
C ILE A 42 8.18 -3.86 -5.92
N SER A 43 7.85 -3.79 -4.62
CA SER A 43 8.51 -2.88 -3.69
C SER A 43 9.99 -3.23 -3.52
N ASP A 44 10.31 -4.52 -3.51
CA ASP A 44 11.66 -5.04 -3.37
C ASP A 44 12.48 -4.73 -4.63
N ASP A 45 11.92 -4.98 -5.82
CA ASP A 45 12.54 -4.60 -7.10
C ASP A 45 12.83 -3.09 -7.18
N ILE A 46 11.88 -2.24 -6.75
CA ILE A 46 12.09 -0.78 -6.69
C ILE A 46 13.25 -0.43 -5.73
N ARG A 47 13.37 -1.11 -4.59
CA ARG A 47 14.47 -0.89 -3.65
C ARG A 47 15.81 -1.25 -4.27
N ASP A 48 15.87 -2.35 -5.01
CA ASP A 48 17.10 -2.82 -5.66
C ASP A 48 17.53 -1.85 -6.77
N VAL A 49 16.61 -1.32 -7.58
CA VAL A 49 16.92 -0.27 -8.57
C VAL A 49 17.49 0.99 -7.92
N TYR A 50 16.92 1.44 -6.79
CA TYR A 50 17.49 2.58 -6.07
C TYR A 50 18.86 2.27 -5.45
N ALA A 51 19.09 1.03 -5.01
CA ALA A 51 20.37 0.59 -4.49
C ALA A 51 21.45 0.55 -5.59
N GLU A 52 21.10 0.06 -6.78
CA GLU A 52 21.96 0.08 -7.96
C GLU A 52 22.31 1.53 -8.35
N ALA A 53 21.31 2.41 -8.42
CA ALA A 53 21.53 3.82 -8.70
C ALA A 53 22.49 4.47 -7.69
N LYS A 54 22.38 4.11 -6.41
CA LYS A 54 23.32 4.56 -5.37
C LYS A 54 24.74 4.04 -5.63
N GLY A 55 24.88 2.77 -5.99
CA GLY A 55 26.18 2.17 -6.34
C GLY A 55 26.83 2.83 -7.56
N ASN A 56 26.01 3.28 -8.51
CA ASN A 56 26.43 4.02 -9.69
C ASN A 56 26.68 5.52 -9.43
N GLY A 57 26.54 5.98 -8.18
CA GLY A 57 26.86 7.37 -7.77
C GLY A 57 25.71 8.37 -7.89
N TYR A 58 24.48 7.94 -8.16
CA TYR A 58 23.32 8.84 -8.19
C TYR A 58 22.80 9.18 -6.80
N ASP A 59 22.30 10.41 -6.62
CA ASP A 59 21.57 10.80 -5.41
C ASP A 59 20.15 10.20 -5.40
N VAL A 60 19.96 9.20 -4.56
CA VAL A 60 18.68 8.49 -4.40
C VAL A 60 17.55 9.41 -3.91
N LYS A 61 17.85 10.42 -3.08
CA LYS A 61 16.86 11.38 -2.58
C LYS A 61 16.35 12.27 -3.73
N ALA A 62 17.26 12.72 -4.59
CA ALA A 62 16.91 13.48 -5.79
C ALA A 62 16.05 12.61 -6.74
N LEU A 63 16.45 11.36 -7.00
CA LEU A 63 15.68 10.44 -7.85
C LEU A 63 14.25 10.21 -7.33
N ARG A 64 14.09 9.95 -6.02
CA ARG A 64 12.76 9.79 -5.40
C ARG A 64 11.90 11.05 -5.55
N THR A 65 12.51 12.23 -5.45
CA THR A 65 11.82 13.51 -5.68
C THR A 65 11.37 13.62 -7.13
N ILE A 66 12.23 13.31 -8.10
CA ILE A 66 11.89 13.33 -9.53
C ILE A 66 10.74 12.35 -9.82
N VAL A 67 10.79 11.12 -9.32
CA VAL A 67 9.72 10.13 -9.53
C VAL A 67 8.38 10.63 -8.96
N ARG A 68 8.39 11.31 -7.81
CA ARG A 68 7.18 11.93 -7.24
C ARG A 68 6.67 13.07 -8.11
N LEU A 69 7.54 13.98 -8.54
CA LEU A 69 7.19 15.11 -9.42
C LEU A 69 6.63 14.63 -10.77
N ARG A 70 7.11 13.50 -11.29
CA ARG A 70 6.62 12.90 -12.55
C ARG A 70 5.24 12.27 -12.43
N LYS A 71 4.76 12.01 -11.21
CA LYS A 71 3.40 11.48 -10.96
C LYS A 71 2.35 12.58 -10.84
N GLN A 72 2.77 13.83 -10.65
CA GLN A 72 1.88 14.98 -10.57
C GLN A 72 1.45 15.43 -11.97
N ASP A 73 0.29 16.08 -12.07
CA ASP A 73 -0.13 16.74 -13.30
C ASP A 73 0.87 17.83 -13.70
N ALA A 74 1.13 17.95 -15.01
CA ALA A 74 2.16 18.85 -15.51
C ALA A 74 1.79 20.32 -15.35
N ASN A 75 0.50 20.66 -15.51
CA ASN A 75 0.03 22.03 -15.39
C ASN A 75 -0.03 22.43 -13.91
N GLU A 76 -0.59 21.58 -13.05
CA GLU A 76 -0.60 21.83 -11.59
C GLU A 76 0.81 22.04 -11.04
N ARG A 77 1.79 21.25 -11.52
CA ARG A 77 3.19 21.42 -11.14
C ARG A 77 3.76 22.76 -11.60
N ALA A 78 3.50 23.16 -12.85
CA ALA A 78 4.02 24.41 -13.40
C ALA A 78 3.43 25.65 -12.69
N GLU A 79 2.13 25.61 -12.36
CA GLU A 79 1.46 26.64 -11.58
C GLU A 79 2.08 26.76 -10.18
N HIS A 80 2.26 25.63 -9.48
CA HIS A 80 2.89 25.60 -8.18
C HIS A 80 4.35 26.10 -8.21
N GLU A 81 5.13 25.69 -9.22
CA GLU A 81 6.51 26.13 -9.39
C GLU A 81 6.62 27.64 -9.59
N THR A 82 5.72 28.23 -10.39
CA THR A 82 5.63 29.69 -10.58
C THR A 82 5.35 30.42 -9.26
N ILE A 83 4.44 29.90 -8.44
CA ILE A 83 4.12 30.48 -7.12
C ILE A 83 5.33 30.38 -6.18
N VAL A 84 5.96 29.21 -6.13
CA VAL A 84 7.15 28.97 -5.30
C VAL A 84 8.30 29.90 -5.70
N GLU A 85 8.56 30.06 -7.00
CA GLU A 85 9.58 30.97 -7.50
C GLU A 85 9.31 32.41 -7.06
N THR A 86 8.06 32.88 -7.20
CA THR A 86 7.65 34.21 -6.75
C THR A 86 7.96 34.43 -5.26
N TYR A 87 7.69 33.42 -4.42
CA TYR A 87 7.98 33.50 -2.99
C TYR A 87 9.48 33.43 -2.70
N GLN A 88 10.26 32.62 -3.41
CA GLN A 88 11.70 32.56 -3.23
C GLN A 88 12.37 33.88 -3.60
N GLN A 89 11.94 34.55 -4.67
CA GLN A 89 12.40 35.89 -5.03
C GLN A 89 12.07 36.91 -3.92
N ALA A 90 10.85 36.90 -3.41
CA ALA A 90 10.43 37.79 -2.32
C ALA A 90 11.23 37.57 -1.03
N LEU A 91 11.71 36.34 -0.80
CA LEU A 91 12.52 35.96 0.36
C LEU A 91 14.04 36.07 0.13
N GLY A 92 14.49 36.42 -1.08
CA GLY A 92 15.92 36.50 -1.43
C GLY A 92 16.63 35.14 -1.38
N MET A 93 15.91 34.05 -1.64
CA MET A 93 16.44 32.68 -1.64
C MET A 93 17.04 32.27 -2.99
N ILE A 94 16.80 33.06 -4.03
CA ILE A 94 17.35 32.93 -5.39
C ILE A 94 17.74 34.30 -5.94
#